data_AF-A0A7C3BFW9-F1
#
_entry.id   AF-A0A7C3BFW9-F1
#
_cell.length_a   1.000
_cell.length_b   1.000
_cell.length_c   1.000
_cell.angle_alpha   90.00
_cell.angle_beta   90.00
_cell.angle_gamma   90.00
#
_symmetry.space_group_name_H-M   'P 1'
#
loop_
_entity.id
_entity.type
_entity.pdbx_description
1 polymer ?
#
loop_
_entity_poly.entity_id
_entity_poly.type
_entity_poly.pdbx_seq_one_letter_code
_entity_poly.pdbx_strand_id
1 'polypeptide(L)'
;MAEPQRKVTEKEYEPLKVTAWLASPIVYQAELPYLDAMVEWVVLHRTRKNVTLDPAAAPPEPGAVPSPILREQIGGHLVPRASAAIAAGPEYLEHIGTRIDTSHVHLLDADRHRRYLTTGGEFRAYYLPLRLLQSEQLVWFAVGNRRALYSAVKLIRSLGKKRSYGYGRIAKWEVEPIERDMSWWAAIDGRGSLLMRPLPLCSELPADLFGMRRDFGAVAPPYWHPGRWIERVVPAQ
;
A
#
# COMPACT_ATOMS: atom_id res chain seq x y z
N MET A 1 -43.42 -19.00 -4.24
CA MET A 1 -42.49 -19.36 -3.15
C MET A 1 -41.24 -18.54 -3.33
N ALA A 2 -41.11 -17.46 -2.56
CA ALA A 2 -39.96 -16.57 -2.62
C ALA A 2 -38.81 -17.18 -1.83
N GLU A 3 -37.68 -17.35 -2.49
CA GLU A 3 -36.41 -17.81 -1.93
C GLU A 3 -35.97 -16.82 -0.83
N PRO A 4 -35.63 -17.28 0.38
CA PRO A 4 -35.32 -16.37 1.47
C PRO A 4 -34.01 -15.65 1.18
N GLN A 5 -34.10 -14.33 1.04
CA GLN A 5 -32.95 -13.43 1.03
C GLN A 5 -32.05 -13.78 2.21
N ARG A 6 -30.86 -14.31 1.91
CA ARG A 6 -29.83 -14.59 2.89
C ARG A 6 -29.42 -13.25 3.51
N LYS A 7 -29.94 -12.97 4.72
CA LYS A 7 -29.44 -11.89 5.59
C LYS A 7 -27.92 -12.05 5.65
N VAL A 8 -27.19 -11.06 5.18
CA VAL A 8 -25.73 -10.98 5.36
C VAL A 8 -25.52 -10.81 6.86
N THR A 9 -25.29 -11.92 7.55
CA THR A 9 -24.90 -11.95 8.96
C THR A 9 -23.72 -11.01 9.15
N GLU A 10 -23.77 -10.21 10.22
CA GLU A 10 -22.67 -9.37 10.70
C GLU A 10 -21.36 -10.16 10.55
N LYS A 11 -20.54 -9.76 9.58
CA LYS A 11 -19.21 -10.34 9.43
C LYS A 11 -18.46 -9.94 10.69
N GLU A 12 -18.20 -10.91 11.54
CA GLU A 12 -17.42 -10.71 12.76
C GLU A 12 -16.08 -10.06 12.37
N TYR A 13 -15.98 -8.77 12.68
CA TYR A 13 -14.77 -7.98 12.49
C TYR A 13 -14.02 -8.02 13.80
N GLU A 14 -12.77 -8.43 13.72
CA GLU A 14 -11.89 -8.55 14.88
C GLU A 14 -10.62 -7.71 14.64
N PRO A 15 -9.95 -7.24 15.70
CA PRO A 15 -8.62 -6.68 15.59
C PRO A 15 -7.62 -7.75 15.12
N LEU A 16 -6.81 -7.39 14.12
CA LEU A 16 -5.89 -8.27 13.43
C LEU A 16 -4.51 -7.64 13.34
N LYS A 17 -3.49 -8.47 13.51
CA LYS A 17 -2.11 -8.21 13.06
C LYS A 17 -1.90 -8.95 11.74
N VAL A 18 -1.49 -8.21 10.72
CA VAL A 18 -1.20 -8.71 9.38
C VAL A 18 0.29 -8.57 9.12
N THR A 19 0.95 -9.67 8.81
CA THR A 19 2.40 -9.71 8.58
C THR A 19 2.69 -10.22 7.18
N ALA A 20 3.47 -9.47 6.42
CA ALA A 20 4.12 -9.93 5.20
C ALA A 20 5.59 -10.23 5.49
N TRP A 21 5.98 -11.50 5.43
CA TRP A 21 7.37 -11.90 5.51
C TRP A 21 8.03 -11.69 4.15
N LEU A 22 9.10 -10.91 4.09
CA LEU A 22 9.78 -10.57 2.85
C LEU A 22 10.88 -11.59 2.52
N ALA A 23 11.00 -11.91 1.24
CA ALA A 23 12.09 -12.72 0.67
C ALA A 23 13.13 -11.85 -0.06
N SER A 24 12.93 -10.54 -0.10
CA SER A 24 13.78 -9.57 -0.79
C SER A 24 13.50 -8.16 -0.25
N PRO A 25 14.45 -7.21 -0.35
CA PRO A 25 14.20 -5.83 0.03
C PRO A 25 13.04 -5.19 -0.74
N ILE A 26 12.36 -4.23 -0.13
CA ILE A 26 11.24 -3.51 -0.74
C ILE A 26 11.68 -2.15 -1.26
N VAL A 27 11.29 -1.84 -2.51
CA VAL A 27 11.47 -0.51 -3.10
C VAL A 27 10.20 0.30 -2.86
N TYR A 28 10.34 1.47 -2.25
CA TYR A 28 9.25 2.42 -1.98
C TYR A 28 9.71 3.84 -2.33
N GLN A 29 8.78 4.79 -2.37
CA GLN A 29 9.09 6.16 -2.79
C GLN A 29 8.96 7.16 -1.64
N ALA A 30 7.75 7.34 -1.13
CA ALA A 30 7.48 8.22 0.01
C ALA A 30 7.00 7.40 1.21
N GLU A 31 6.09 6.46 0.98
CA GLU A 31 5.46 5.67 2.02
C GLU A 31 5.47 4.18 1.63
N LEU A 32 5.50 3.30 2.62
CA LEU A 32 5.29 1.88 2.43
C LEU A 32 3.82 1.61 2.02
N PRO A 33 3.53 0.48 1.34
CA PRO A 33 2.18 0.21 0.87
C PRO A 33 1.13 0.11 1.98
N TYR A 34 -0.02 0.78 1.80
CA TYR A 34 -1.18 0.64 2.68
C TYR A 34 -1.93 -0.67 2.45
N LEU A 35 -2.24 -1.39 3.53
CA LEU A 35 -2.94 -2.68 3.47
C LEU A 35 -4.30 -2.57 2.78
N ASP A 36 -5.10 -1.58 3.13
CA ASP A 36 -6.44 -1.36 2.60
C ASP A 36 -6.44 -1.07 1.10
N ALA A 37 -5.53 -0.23 0.60
CA ALA A 37 -5.41 0.01 -0.84
C ALA A 37 -5.01 -1.26 -1.61
N MET A 38 -4.08 -2.04 -1.06
CA MET A 38 -3.67 -3.30 -1.70
C MET A 38 -4.81 -4.31 -1.76
N VAL A 39 -5.59 -4.41 -0.70
CA VAL A 39 -6.73 -5.32 -0.62
C VAL A 39 -7.87 -4.87 -1.53
N GLU A 40 -8.20 -3.58 -1.56
CA GLU A 40 -9.17 -3.02 -2.51
C GLU A 40 -8.76 -3.27 -3.95
N TRP A 41 -7.48 -3.13 -4.27
CA TRP A 41 -6.95 -3.45 -5.60
C TRP A 41 -7.20 -4.92 -5.95
N VAL A 42 -6.94 -5.86 -5.02
CA VAL A 42 -7.23 -7.28 -5.22
C VAL A 42 -8.73 -7.52 -5.43
N VAL A 43 -9.59 -6.90 -4.64
CA VAL A 43 -11.05 -7.05 -4.77
C VAL A 43 -11.54 -6.52 -6.13
N LEU A 44 -11.05 -5.36 -6.55
CA LEU A 44 -11.37 -4.79 -7.86
C LEU A 44 -10.98 -5.73 -9.00
N HIS A 45 -9.78 -6.31 -8.97
CA HIS A 45 -9.30 -7.21 -10.03
C HIS A 45 -10.05 -8.55 -10.05
N ARG A 46 -10.63 -8.97 -8.92
CA ARG A 46 -11.47 -10.17 -8.85
C ARG A 46 -12.90 -9.94 -9.32
N THR A 47 -13.43 -8.75 -9.09
CA THR A 47 -14.85 -8.43 -9.34
C THR A 47 -15.09 -7.81 -10.71
N ARG A 48 -14.11 -7.09 -11.26
CA ARG A 48 -14.21 -6.41 -12.55
C ARG A 48 -13.15 -6.93 -13.51
N LYS A 49 -13.57 -7.39 -14.70
CA LYS A 49 -12.66 -7.66 -15.81
C LYS A 49 -12.17 -6.31 -16.36
N ASN A 50 -10.86 -6.12 -16.41
CA ASN A 50 -10.17 -4.94 -16.98
C ASN A 50 -10.51 -3.60 -16.31
N VAL A 51 -9.96 -3.38 -15.11
CA VAL A 51 -9.99 -2.05 -14.48
C VAL A 51 -8.86 -1.20 -15.07
N THR A 52 -9.20 -0.33 -16.03
CA THR A 52 -8.30 0.76 -16.43
C THR A 52 -8.45 1.89 -15.42
N LEU A 53 -7.36 2.27 -14.76
CA LEU A 53 -7.34 3.45 -13.91
C LEU A 53 -7.06 4.66 -14.81
N ASP A 54 -8.01 5.59 -14.89
CA ASP A 54 -7.80 6.91 -15.47
C ASP A 54 -7.42 7.88 -14.36
N PRO A 55 -6.18 8.39 -14.31
CA PRO A 55 -5.77 9.34 -13.29
C PRO A 55 -6.45 10.70 -13.38
N ALA A 56 -7.07 11.03 -14.52
CA ALA A 56 -7.78 12.28 -14.73
C ALA A 56 -9.27 12.19 -14.36
N ALA A 57 -9.82 10.98 -14.24
CA ALA A 57 -11.20 10.77 -13.83
C ALA A 57 -11.40 11.05 -12.33
N ALA A 58 -12.59 11.50 -11.95
CA ALA A 58 -12.93 11.72 -10.55
C ALA A 58 -12.71 10.45 -9.70
N PRO A 59 -12.28 10.58 -8.42
CA PRO A 59 -12.04 9.42 -7.59
C PRO A 59 -13.38 8.74 -7.27
N PRO A 60 -13.44 7.40 -7.25
CA PRO A 60 -14.67 6.68 -6.90
C PRO A 60 -15.05 6.99 -5.45
N GLU A 61 -16.35 7.11 -5.15
CA GLU A 61 -16.85 7.41 -3.80
C GLU A 61 -16.19 6.56 -2.70
N PRO A 62 -15.90 7.13 -1.51
CA PRO A 62 -15.31 6.36 -0.42
C PRO A 62 -16.16 5.13 -0.10
N GLY A 63 -15.54 3.95 -0.03
CA GLY A 63 -16.24 2.70 0.25
C GLY A 63 -16.97 2.07 -0.96
N ALA A 64 -16.91 2.66 -2.16
CA ALA A 64 -17.47 2.05 -3.38
C ALA A 64 -16.88 0.67 -3.69
N VAL A 65 -15.65 0.40 -3.25
CA VAL A 65 -15.02 -0.92 -3.32
C VAL A 65 -15.27 -1.68 -2.02
N PRO A 66 -15.94 -2.86 -2.07
CA PRO A 66 -16.06 -3.72 -0.91
C PRO A 66 -14.68 -4.08 -0.36
N SER A 67 -14.50 -3.93 0.95
CA SER A 67 -13.25 -4.28 1.63
C SER A 67 -13.54 -5.22 2.79
N PRO A 68 -12.66 -6.20 3.06
CA PRO A 68 -12.73 -7.00 4.28
C PRO A 68 -12.25 -6.22 5.51
N ILE A 69 -11.75 -5.00 5.35
CA ILE A 69 -11.34 -4.10 6.43
C ILE A 69 -12.49 -3.16 6.73
N LEU A 70 -12.81 -3.00 8.02
CA LEU A 70 -13.82 -2.08 8.52
C LEU A 70 -13.44 -0.64 8.14
N ARG A 71 -14.44 0.19 7.85
CA ARG A 71 -14.25 1.63 7.67
C ARG A 71 -15.18 2.38 8.61
N GLU A 72 -14.67 3.46 9.18
CA GLU A 72 -15.41 4.30 10.12
C GLU A 72 -15.24 5.77 9.73
N GLN A 73 -16.23 6.59 10.09
CA GLN A 73 -16.16 8.02 9.89
C GLN A 73 -15.24 8.64 10.94
N ILE A 74 -14.33 9.50 10.50
CA ILE A 74 -13.55 10.38 11.38
C ILE A 74 -13.32 11.71 10.68
N GLY A 75 -13.63 12.83 11.34
CA GLY A 75 -13.49 14.17 10.77
C GLY A 75 -14.24 14.35 9.44
N GLY A 76 -15.39 13.69 9.27
CA GLY A 76 -16.19 13.71 8.04
C GLY A 76 -15.66 12.83 6.90
N HIS A 77 -14.62 12.02 7.13
CA HIS A 77 -14.03 11.13 6.13
C HIS A 77 -14.19 9.65 6.51
N LEU A 78 -14.59 8.84 5.53
CA LEU A 78 -14.70 7.38 5.72
C LEU A 78 -13.31 6.74 5.60
N VAL A 79 -12.68 6.48 6.73
CA VAL A 79 -11.30 6.00 6.82
C VAL A 79 -11.27 4.51 7.17
N PRO A 80 -10.42 3.69 6.51
CA PRO A 80 -10.23 2.30 6.90
C PRO A 80 -9.61 2.15 8.28
N ARG A 81 -10.11 1.19 9.08
CA ARG A 81 -9.45 0.73 10.31
C ARG A 81 -8.26 -0.16 9.95
N ALA A 82 -7.20 0.47 9.44
CA ALA A 82 -5.90 -0.17 9.18
C ALA A 82 -4.74 0.81 9.42
N SER A 83 -3.64 0.35 9.99
CA SER A 83 -2.43 1.15 10.21
C SER A 83 -1.67 1.39 8.90
N ALA A 84 -0.75 2.35 8.90
CA ALA A 84 0.37 2.37 7.97
C ALA A 84 1.26 1.14 8.20
N ALA A 85 2.09 0.80 7.20
CA ALA A 85 3.01 -0.32 7.34
C ALA A 85 4.12 0.03 8.34
N ILE A 86 4.40 -0.91 9.23
CA ILE A 86 5.48 -0.84 10.21
C ILE A 86 6.54 -1.84 9.78
N ALA A 87 7.77 -1.38 9.69
CA ALA A 87 8.91 -2.21 9.36
C ALA A 87 10.15 -1.67 10.05
N ALA A 88 11.08 -2.57 10.36
CA ALA A 88 12.38 -2.23 10.90
C ALA A 88 13.46 -2.77 9.97
N GLY A 89 14.56 -2.04 9.84
CA GLY A 89 15.71 -2.44 9.06
C GLY A 89 16.40 -1.25 8.39
N PRO A 90 17.61 -1.46 7.84
CA PRO A 90 18.36 -0.38 7.24
C PRO A 90 17.74 0.03 5.89
N GLU A 91 17.72 1.35 5.67
CA GLU A 91 17.50 1.92 4.35
C GLU A 91 18.82 2.01 3.59
N TYR A 92 18.80 1.73 2.29
CA TYR A 92 19.97 1.91 1.45
C TYR A 92 19.58 2.24 0.01
N LEU A 93 20.57 2.69 -0.76
CA LEU A 93 20.40 3.15 -2.13
C LEU A 93 21.08 2.17 -3.08
N GLU A 94 20.31 1.50 -3.92
CA GLU A 94 20.84 0.80 -5.09
C GLU A 94 20.58 1.62 -6.35
N HIS A 95 21.26 1.27 -7.43
CA HIS A 95 21.01 1.87 -8.72
C HIS A 95 20.75 0.80 -9.76
N ILE A 96 19.68 0.99 -10.54
CA ILE A 96 19.46 0.18 -11.74
C ILE A 96 20.00 0.93 -12.94
N GLY A 97 20.97 0.30 -13.59
CA GLY A 97 21.49 0.70 -14.88
C GLY A 97 20.84 -0.10 -16.01
N THR A 98 20.54 0.54 -17.12
CA THR A 98 20.37 -0.14 -18.41
C THR A 98 21.34 0.47 -19.39
N ARG A 99 22.07 -0.37 -20.12
CA ARG A 99 22.97 0.01 -21.21
C ARG A 99 22.83 -1.02 -22.32
N ILE A 100 22.90 -0.56 -23.57
CA ILE A 100 23.05 -1.46 -24.70
C ILE A 100 24.41 -2.14 -24.60
N ASP A 101 24.44 -3.46 -24.78
CA ASP A 101 25.69 -4.17 -24.96
C ASP A 101 26.17 -3.96 -26.39
N THR A 102 27.29 -3.24 -26.52
CA THR A 102 27.84 -2.87 -27.82
C THR A 102 28.40 -4.06 -28.60
N SER A 103 28.70 -5.18 -27.93
CA SER A 103 29.24 -6.38 -28.60
C SER A 103 28.19 -7.07 -29.49
N HIS A 104 26.90 -6.87 -29.21
CA HIS A 104 25.79 -7.47 -29.93
C HIS A 104 25.10 -6.51 -30.92
N VAL A 105 25.70 -5.35 -31.20
CA VAL A 105 25.12 -4.32 -32.10
C VAL A 105 24.90 -4.85 -33.52
N HIS A 106 25.67 -5.85 -33.95
CA HIS A 106 25.52 -6.52 -35.25
C HIS A 106 24.20 -7.31 -35.42
N LEU A 107 23.43 -7.49 -34.34
CA LEU A 107 22.10 -8.13 -34.37
C LEU A 107 20.97 -7.13 -34.64
N LEU A 108 21.26 -5.82 -34.70
CA LEU A 108 20.27 -4.81 -35.04
C LEU A 108 20.02 -4.80 -36.56
N ASP A 109 19.00 -4.06 -37.02
CA ASP A 109 18.86 -3.83 -38.45
C ASP A 109 20.07 -3.05 -38.99
N ALA A 110 20.41 -3.28 -40.27
CA ALA A 110 21.59 -2.69 -40.90
C ALA A 110 21.66 -1.16 -40.79
N ASP A 111 20.50 -0.48 -40.81
CA ASP A 111 20.40 0.97 -40.65
C ASP A 111 20.72 1.44 -39.22
N ARG A 112 20.55 0.56 -38.22
CA ARG A 112 20.84 0.82 -36.80
C ARG A 112 22.27 0.44 -36.39
N HIS A 113 23.03 -0.23 -37.25
CA HIS A 113 24.43 -0.60 -36.98
C HIS A 113 25.38 0.61 -36.87
N ARG A 114 25.10 1.69 -37.61
CA ARG A 114 26.01 2.83 -37.69
C ARG A 114 25.87 3.82 -36.53
N ARG A 115 24.64 4.02 -36.05
CA ARG A 115 24.34 5.02 -35.01
C ARG A 115 23.07 4.65 -34.26
N TYR A 116 23.19 4.50 -32.95
CA TYR A 116 22.07 4.35 -32.04
C TYR A 116 22.05 5.50 -31.03
N LEU A 117 20.86 5.86 -30.55
CA LEU A 117 20.68 6.96 -29.60
C LEU A 117 20.61 6.41 -28.18
N THR A 118 21.60 6.73 -27.35
CA THR A 118 21.65 6.31 -25.94
C THR A 118 20.96 7.27 -24.99
N THR A 119 20.60 8.47 -25.47
CA THR A 119 19.92 9.51 -24.67
C THR A 119 18.39 9.41 -24.74
N GLY A 120 17.84 8.63 -25.68
CA GLY A 120 16.41 8.49 -25.92
C GLY A 120 16.07 7.27 -26.77
N GLY A 121 14.79 6.91 -26.85
CA GLY A 121 14.35 5.75 -27.61
C GLY A 121 14.68 4.41 -26.95
N GLU A 122 14.70 3.35 -27.76
CA GLU A 122 14.85 1.96 -27.33
C GLU A 122 16.19 1.66 -26.63
N PHE A 123 17.26 2.35 -27.02
CA PHE A 123 18.60 2.17 -26.45
C PHE A 123 18.94 3.19 -25.36
N ARG A 124 17.91 3.87 -24.82
CA ARG A 124 18.10 4.86 -23.77
C ARG A 124 18.80 4.23 -22.58
N ALA A 125 20.03 4.66 -22.35
CA ALA A 125 20.75 4.35 -21.14
C ALA A 125 20.20 5.18 -19.99
N TYR A 126 19.97 4.54 -18.86
CA TYR A 126 19.56 5.21 -17.64
C TYR A 126 20.27 4.62 -16.44
N TYR A 127 20.41 5.44 -15.41
CA TYR A 127 20.92 5.06 -14.11
C TYR A 127 19.97 5.64 -13.06
N LEU A 128 19.11 4.79 -12.52
CA LEU A 128 18.01 5.21 -11.66
C LEU A 128 18.30 4.82 -10.21
N PRO A 129 18.35 5.78 -9.28
CA PRO A 129 18.45 5.49 -7.86
C PRO A 129 17.14 4.83 -7.38
N LEU A 130 17.28 3.75 -6.63
CA LEU A 130 16.20 3.08 -5.93
C LEU A 130 16.45 3.17 -4.44
N ARG A 131 15.49 3.72 -3.69
CA ARG A 131 15.47 3.62 -2.24
C ARG A 131 14.90 2.26 -1.84
N LEU A 132 15.65 1.52 -1.04
CA LEU A 132 15.27 0.20 -0.56
C LEU A 132 15.23 0.20 0.96
N LEU A 133 14.29 -0.58 1.49
CA LEU A 133 14.27 -0.99 2.88
C LEU A 133 14.57 -2.48 2.94
N GLN A 134 15.69 -2.83 3.59
CA GLN A 134 16.02 -4.21 3.93
C GLN A 134 15.28 -4.57 5.21
N SER A 135 14.11 -5.19 5.08
CA SER A 135 13.34 -5.65 6.24
C SER A 135 12.96 -7.12 6.07
N GLU A 136 12.92 -7.84 7.18
CA GLU A 136 12.46 -9.23 7.20
C GLU A 136 10.94 -9.31 7.06
N GLN A 137 10.22 -8.28 7.52
CA GLN A 137 8.76 -8.26 7.52
C GLN A 137 8.18 -6.84 7.51
N LEU A 138 7.00 -6.72 6.92
CA LEU A 138 6.13 -5.56 7.10
C LEU A 138 4.91 -5.99 7.90
N VAL A 139 4.52 -5.15 8.87
CA VAL A 139 3.40 -5.40 9.76
C VAL A 139 2.36 -4.29 9.62
N TRP A 140 1.09 -4.67 9.62
CA TRP A 140 -0.05 -3.77 9.71
C TRP A 140 -0.99 -4.25 10.81
N PHE A 141 -1.69 -3.32 11.44
CA PHE A 141 -2.81 -3.60 12.33
C PHE A 141 -4.09 -3.20 11.64
N ALA A 142 -5.13 -4.01 11.70
CA ALA A 142 -6.41 -3.70 11.06
C ALA A 142 -7.59 -4.27 11.85
N VAL A 143 -8.77 -3.70 11.68
CA VAL A 143 -10.03 -4.31 12.13
C VAL A 143 -10.75 -4.83 10.90
N GLY A 144 -11.05 -6.13 10.87
CA GLY A 144 -11.64 -6.72 9.67
C GLY A 144 -11.95 -8.19 9.76
N ASN A 145 -12.45 -8.75 8.66
CA ASN A 145 -12.83 -10.14 8.57
C ASN A 145 -11.58 -10.96 8.24
N ARG A 146 -11.05 -11.70 9.22
CA ARG A 146 -9.80 -12.46 9.11
C ARG A 146 -9.73 -13.34 7.87
N ARG A 147 -10.76 -14.15 7.63
CA ARG A 147 -10.77 -15.10 6.50
C ARG A 147 -10.76 -14.39 5.16
N ALA A 148 -11.58 -13.35 5.00
CA ALA A 148 -11.66 -12.58 3.76
C ALA A 148 -10.37 -11.79 3.52
N LEU A 149 -9.80 -11.21 4.58
CA LEU A 149 -8.53 -10.48 4.52
C LEU A 149 -7.38 -11.41 4.13
N TYR A 150 -7.22 -12.55 4.81
CA TYR A 150 -6.21 -13.56 4.48
C TYR A 150 -6.34 -14.04 3.02
N SER A 151 -7.58 -14.27 2.57
CA SER A 151 -7.86 -14.69 1.19
C SER A 151 -7.47 -13.63 0.15
N ALA A 152 -7.55 -12.34 0.51
CA ALA A 152 -7.14 -11.24 -0.35
C ALA A 152 -5.61 -11.08 -0.37
N VAL A 153 -4.97 -11.00 0.80
CA VAL A 153 -3.52 -10.75 0.89
C VAL A 153 -2.69 -11.89 0.31
N LYS A 154 -3.15 -13.15 0.43
CA LYS A 154 -2.48 -14.32 -0.19
C LYS A 154 -2.29 -14.19 -1.71
N LEU A 155 -3.10 -13.37 -2.40
CA LEU A 155 -2.97 -13.13 -3.84
C LEU A 155 -1.87 -12.12 -4.18
N ILE A 156 -1.39 -11.36 -3.18
CA ILE A 156 -0.31 -10.39 -3.31
C ILE A 156 1.01 -11.13 -3.11
N ARG A 157 1.78 -11.28 -4.18
CA ARG A 157 3.07 -11.99 -4.17
C ARG A 157 4.29 -11.08 -4.04
N SER A 158 4.08 -9.78 -4.25
CA SER A 158 5.13 -8.77 -4.12
C SER A 158 4.56 -7.38 -3.80
N LEU A 159 5.34 -6.61 -3.05
CA LEU A 159 5.04 -5.27 -2.56
C LEU A 159 5.93 -4.21 -3.20
N GLY A 160 5.51 -2.95 -3.12
CA GLY A 160 6.32 -1.82 -3.56
C GLY A 160 6.51 -1.73 -5.09
N LYS A 161 7.61 -1.09 -5.50
CA LYS A 161 7.96 -0.82 -6.89
C LYS A 161 8.96 -1.85 -7.44
N LYS A 162 9.13 -1.84 -8.77
CA LYS A 162 10.12 -2.69 -9.48
C LYS A 162 9.99 -4.19 -9.17
N ARG A 163 8.76 -4.65 -8.93
CA ARG A 163 8.41 -6.05 -8.64
C ARG A 163 8.91 -7.05 -9.70
N SER A 164 8.94 -6.65 -10.98
CA SER A 164 9.48 -7.46 -12.07
C SER A 164 11.00 -7.69 -12.00
N TYR A 165 11.73 -6.85 -11.26
CA TYR A 165 13.17 -6.98 -11.01
C TYR A 165 13.45 -7.81 -9.75
N GLY A 166 12.43 -8.39 -9.11
CA GLY A 166 12.58 -9.26 -7.94
C GLY A 166 12.43 -8.59 -6.59
N TYR A 167 12.20 -7.27 -6.53
CA TYR A 167 12.01 -6.55 -5.26
C TYR A 167 10.62 -6.77 -4.63
N GLY A 168 10.59 -6.63 -3.30
CA GLY A 168 9.40 -6.72 -2.46
C GLY A 168 8.71 -8.09 -2.49
N ARG A 169 9.39 -9.17 -2.91
CA ARG A 169 8.86 -10.53 -2.90
C ARG A 169 8.43 -10.93 -1.50
N ILE A 170 7.26 -11.56 -1.42
CA ILE A 170 6.71 -12.06 -0.16
C ILE A 170 6.96 -13.57 -0.07
N ALA A 171 7.57 -14.00 1.03
CA ALA A 171 7.74 -15.40 1.38
C ALA A 171 6.41 -16.01 1.86
N LYS A 172 5.74 -15.34 2.80
CA LYS A 172 4.44 -15.76 3.35
C LYS A 172 3.67 -14.59 3.95
N TRP A 173 2.36 -14.79 4.09
CA TRP A 173 1.46 -13.92 4.83
C TRP A 173 0.97 -14.61 6.10
N GLU A 174 0.86 -13.84 7.17
CA GLU A 174 0.20 -14.22 8.42
C GLU A 174 -0.87 -13.18 8.77
N VAL A 175 -2.02 -13.65 9.26
CA VAL A 175 -3.13 -12.81 9.70
C VAL A 175 -3.64 -13.41 11.01
N GLU A 176 -3.34 -12.73 12.11
CA GLU A 176 -3.54 -13.22 13.47
C GLU A 176 -4.49 -12.29 14.23
N PRO A 177 -5.45 -12.82 15.01
CA PRO A 177 -6.24 -12.00 15.91
C PRO A 177 -5.35 -11.41 17.02
N ILE A 178 -5.69 -10.21 17.45
CA ILE A 178 -5.05 -9.53 18.58
C ILE A 178 -6.12 -8.98 19.53
N GLU A 179 -5.74 -8.75 20.78
CA GLU A 179 -6.69 -8.32 21.82
C GLU A 179 -7.12 -6.85 21.67
N ARG A 180 -6.21 -5.99 21.21
CA ARG A 180 -6.40 -4.53 21.16
C ARG A 180 -6.36 -4.02 19.73
N ASP A 181 -7.28 -3.13 19.41
CA ASP A 181 -7.24 -2.38 18.15
C ASP A 181 -6.09 -1.36 18.17
N MET A 182 -5.21 -1.45 17.17
CA MET A 182 -4.08 -0.54 16.95
C MET A 182 -4.09 0.04 15.53
N SER A 183 -5.26 0.07 14.89
CA SER A 183 -5.40 0.41 13.48
C SER A 183 -5.30 1.91 13.18
N TRP A 184 -5.85 2.77 14.04
CA TRP A 184 -5.75 4.24 13.89
C TRP A 184 -4.70 4.84 14.81
N TRP A 185 -4.67 4.39 16.05
CA TRP A 185 -3.66 4.71 17.04
C TRP A 185 -3.45 3.52 17.97
N ALA A 186 -2.28 3.44 18.60
CA ALA A 186 -1.95 2.44 19.60
C ALA A 186 -1.80 3.11 20.97
N ALA A 187 -2.48 2.58 21.99
CA ALA A 187 -2.30 3.06 23.37
C ALA A 187 -0.93 2.60 23.91
N ILE A 188 -0.12 3.57 24.34
CA ILE A 188 1.19 3.34 24.95
C ILE A 188 1.12 3.73 26.43
N ASP A 189 1.31 2.74 27.30
CA ASP A 189 1.21 2.91 28.74
C ASP A 189 2.12 4.05 29.23
N GLY A 190 1.52 5.01 29.94
CA GLY A 190 2.21 6.18 30.48
C GLY A 190 2.61 7.25 29.46
N ARG A 191 2.25 7.13 28.18
CA ARG A 191 2.62 8.11 27.13
C ARG A 191 1.45 8.65 26.31
N GLY A 192 0.36 7.89 26.21
CA GLY A 192 -0.86 8.28 25.47
C GLY A 192 -1.05 7.50 24.19
N SER A 193 -1.70 8.10 23.19
CA SER A 193 -2.04 7.44 21.93
C SER A 193 -0.98 7.72 20.85
N LEU A 194 -0.31 6.69 20.34
CA LEU A 194 0.62 6.81 19.20
C LEU A 194 -0.16 6.76 17.89
N LEU A 195 0.00 7.74 17.00
CA LEU A 195 -0.65 7.72 15.68
C LEU A 195 -0.11 6.57 14.80
N MET A 196 -1.00 5.74 14.26
CA MET A 196 -0.63 4.54 13.50
C MET A 196 -0.90 4.63 12.00
N ARG A 197 -1.63 5.65 11.52
CA ARG A 197 -1.89 5.91 10.08
C ARG A 197 -2.11 7.39 9.81
N PRO A 198 -2.11 7.83 8.54
CA PRO A 198 -2.66 9.12 8.20
C PRO A 198 -4.14 9.24 8.55
N LEU A 199 -4.52 10.31 9.25
CA LEU A 199 -5.89 10.66 9.65
C LEU A 199 -6.17 12.13 9.32
N PRO A 200 -7.45 12.51 9.09
CA PRO A 200 -7.80 13.91 8.89
C PRO A 200 -7.43 14.74 10.11
N LEU A 201 -6.96 15.97 9.89
CA LEU A 201 -6.72 16.91 10.98
C LEU A 201 -8.08 17.40 11.51
N CYS A 202 -8.57 16.81 12.59
CA CYS A 202 -9.89 17.11 13.16
C CYS A 202 -9.91 17.03 14.69
N SER A 203 -10.97 17.56 15.31
CA SER A 203 -11.18 17.55 16.77
C SER A 203 -11.54 16.18 17.35
N GLU A 204 -11.85 15.19 16.51
CA GLU A 204 -12.16 13.81 16.93
C GLU A 204 -10.90 12.99 17.25
N LEU A 205 -9.71 13.53 16.96
CA LEU A 205 -8.45 12.88 17.32
C LEU A 205 -8.26 12.88 18.84
N PRO A 206 -7.64 11.84 19.43
CA PRO A 206 -7.33 11.82 20.86
C PRO A 206 -6.52 13.05 21.29
N ALA A 207 -6.86 13.63 22.44
CA ALA A 207 -6.17 14.82 22.97
C ALA A 207 -4.72 14.53 23.36
N ASP A 208 -4.41 13.28 23.71
CA ASP A 208 -3.09 12.77 24.07
C ASP A 208 -2.35 12.11 22.88
N LEU A 209 -2.81 12.37 21.65
CA LEU A 209 -2.21 11.83 20.44
C LEU A 209 -0.79 12.39 20.25
N PHE A 210 0.21 11.52 20.14
CA PHE A 210 1.61 11.87 19.92
C PHE A 210 2.21 11.14 18.73
N GLY A 211 3.46 11.49 18.39
CA GLY A 211 4.20 10.87 17.29
C GLY A 211 3.60 11.21 15.93
N MET A 212 3.12 12.45 15.76
CA MET A 212 2.48 12.92 14.54
C MET A 212 3.11 14.21 14.02
N ARG A 213 3.04 14.41 12.69
CA ARG A 213 3.29 15.70 12.04
C ARG A 213 2.12 16.05 11.12
N ARG A 214 1.93 17.35 10.84
CA ARG A 214 0.98 17.80 9.81
C ARG A 214 1.52 17.49 8.42
N ASP A 215 0.60 17.22 7.50
CA ASP A 215 0.88 16.87 6.11
C ASP A 215 -0.34 17.18 5.23
N PHE A 216 -0.19 17.08 3.91
CA PHE A 216 -1.29 17.23 2.97
C PHE A 216 -1.36 16.02 2.05
N GLY A 217 -2.50 15.33 2.00
CA GLY A 217 -2.64 14.12 1.19
C GLY A 217 -3.91 13.34 1.49
N ALA A 218 -4.01 12.12 0.95
CA ALA A 218 -5.19 11.28 1.13
C ALA A 218 -5.17 10.51 2.45
N VAL A 219 -6.33 10.31 3.06
CA VAL A 219 -6.51 9.49 4.28
C VAL A 219 -7.21 8.16 4.00
N ALA A 220 -7.62 7.91 2.76
CA ALA A 220 -8.25 6.67 2.32
C ALA A 220 -7.96 6.42 0.82
N PRO A 221 -8.12 5.18 0.32
CA PRO A 221 -7.96 4.87 -1.08
C PRO A 221 -8.94 5.65 -1.99
N PRO A 222 -8.53 5.98 -3.24
CA PRO A 222 -7.19 5.82 -3.80
C PRO A 222 -6.22 6.91 -3.31
N TYR A 223 -5.13 6.50 -2.65
CA TYR A 223 -4.17 7.44 -2.02
C TYR A 223 -3.40 8.33 -3.02
N TRP A 224 -3.27 7.88 -4.26
CA TRP A 224 -2.55 8.59 -5.31
C TRP A 224 -3.37 9.73 -5.94
N HIS A 225 -4.69 9.77 -5.74
CA HIS A 225 -5.58 10.67 -6.47
C HIS A 225 -5.64 12.06 -5.80
N PRO A 226 -5.28 13.17 -6.48
CA PRO A 226 -5.26 14.51 -5.87
C PRO A 226 -6.60 14.99 -5.32
N GLY A 227 -7.71 14.59 -5.93
CA GLY A 227 -9.07 14.84 -5.42
C GLY A 227 -9.40 14.18 -4.07
N ARG A 228 -8.47 13.43 -3.47
CA ARG A 228 -8.57 12.91 -2.09
C ARG A 228 -7.72 13.69 -1.09
N TRP A 229 -6.95 14.67 -1.52
CA TRP A 229 -6.01 15.37 -0.66
C TRP A 229 -6.71 16.35 0.26
N ILE A 230 -6.38 16.24 1.54
CA ILE A 230 -6.87 17.07 2.63
C ILE A 230 -5.71 17.37 3.59
N GLU A 231 -5.93 18.32 4.50
CA GLU A 231 -5.06 18.46 5.67
C GLU A 231 -5.18 17.21 6.54
N ARG A 232 -4.03 16.60 6.83
CA ARG A 232 -3.95 15.35 7.57
C ARG A 232 -2.83 15.40 8.59
N VAL A 233 -2.91 14.53 9.58
CA VAL A 233 -1.79 14.16 10.44
C VAL A 233 -1.23 12.83 9.96
N VAL A 234 0.09 12.67 9.98
CA VAL A 234 0.77 11.42 9.61
C VAL A 234 1.73 11.00 10.73
N PRO A 235 1.98 9.68 10.91
CA PRO A 235 2.97 9.22 11.87
C PRO A 235 4.34 9.86 11.59
N ALA A 236 4.98 10.36 12.64
CA ALA A 236 6.36 10.84 12.59
C ALA A 236 7.28 9.62 12.57
N GLN A 237 7.96 9.40 11.44
CA GLN A 237 8.98 8.36 11.27
C GLN A 237 10.26 8.71 12.02
#